data_AF-A0A7C3ULN6-F1
#
_entry.id   AF-A0A7C3ULN6-F1
#
_cell.length_a   1.000
_cell.length_b   1.000
_cell.length_c   1.000
_cell.angle_alpha   90.00
_cell.angle_beta   90.00
_cell.angle_gamma   90.00
#
_symmetry.space_group_name_H-M   'P 1'
#
loop_
_entity.id
_entity.type
_entity.pdbx_description
1 polymer ?
#
loop_
_entity_poly.entity_id
_entity_poly.type
_entity_poly.pdbx_seq_one_letter_code
_entity_poly.pdbx_strand_id
1 'polypeptide(L)' 'PREWAGRGIPEVLLSGHHGEVERWRRRQRLMRTLGRRPDLLAARSFDASDRAVLRELRDDLLRLSLD' A
#
# COMPACT_ATOMS: atom_id res chain seq x y z
N PRO A 1 -21.69 3.76 5.34
CA PRO A 1 -21.64 3.15 6.69
C PRO A 1 -20.21 2.71 6.99
N ARG A 2 -19.82 2.55 8.26
CA ARG A 2 -18.47 2.10 8.67
C ARG A 2 -18.16 0.67 8.21
N GLU A 3 -19.20 -0.11 7.95
CA GLU A 3 -19.14 -1.43 7.34
C GLU A 3 -20.15 -1.51 6.20
N TRP A 4 -19.78 -2.20 5.12
CA TRP A 4 -20.66 -2.46 4.01
C TRP A 4 -20.34 -3.81 3.37
N ALA A 5 -21.37 -4.65 3.15
CA ALA A 5 -21.22 -6.01 2.62
C ALA A 5 -20.14 -6.85 3.35
N GLY A 6 -20.07 -6.74 4.69
CA GLY A 6 -19.07 -7.42 5.52
C GLY A 6 -17.65 -6.86 5.43
N ARG A 7 -17.45 -5.72 4.76
CA ARG A 7 -16.15 -5.05 4.63
C ARG A 7 -16.13 -3.79 5.49
N GLY A 8 -15.24 -3.76 6.47
CA GLY A 8 -14.97 -2.58 7.27
C GLY A 8 -14.07 -1.57 6.56
N ILE A 9 -14.15 -0.31 7.01
CA ILE A 9 -13.17 0.71 6.64
C ILE A 9 -11.85 0.41 7.39
N PRO A 10 -10.69 0.38 6.71
CA PRO A 10 -9.40 0.27 7.38
C PRO A 10 -9.24 1.30 8.51
N GLU A 11 -8.81 0.86 9.69
CA GLU A 11 -8.76 1.69 10.90
C GLU A 11 -7.94 2.98 10.72
N VAL A 12 -6.84 2.90 9.96
CA VAL A 12 -6.00 4.06 9.62
C VAL A 12 -6.77 5.17 8.90
N LEU A 13 -7.85 4.85 8.17
CA LEU A 13 -8.69 5.86 7.52
C LEU A 13 -9.68 6.52 8.49
N LEU A 14 -9.80 5.99 9.71
CA LEU A 14 -10.65 6.51 10.78
C LEU A 14 -9.84 7.19 11.89
N SER A 15 -8.49 7.16 11.84
CA SER A 15 -7.63 7.63 12.94
C SER A 15 -7.50 9.16 13.05
N GLY A 16 -7.85 9.90 11.99
CA GLY A 16 -7.57 11.35 11.90
C GLY A 16 -6.10 11.68 11.69
N HIS A 17 -5.20 10.69 11.64
CA HIS A 17 -3.77 10.89 11.48
C HIS A 17 -3.41 11.05 9.99
N HIS A 18 -3.38 12.29 9.49
CA HIS A 18 -3.13 12.58 8.07
C HIS A 18 -1.85 11.95 7.50
N GLY A 19 -0.76 11.93 8.27
CA GLY A 19 0.49 11.28 7.86
C GLY A 19 0.35 9.77 7.60
N GLU A 20 -0.33 9.05 8.48
CA GLU A 20 -0.58 7.61 8.31
C GLU A 20 -1.55 7.33 7.17
N VAL A 21 -2.57 8.17 7.00
CA VAL A 21 -3.51 8.09 5.88
C VAL A 21 -2.77 8.23 4.55
N GLU A 22 -1.87 9.22 4.41
CA GLU A 22 -1.10 9.39 3.18
C GLU A 22 -0.12 8.25 2.93
N ARG A 23 0.57 7.75 3.97
CA ARG A 23 1.40 6.56 3.85
C ARG A 23 0.59 5.33 3.40
N TRP A 24 -0.58 5.11 4.01
CA TRP A 24 -1.48 4.02 3.62
C TRP A 24 -1.92 4.16 2.17
N ARG A 25 -2.35 5.35 1.74
CA ARG A 25 -2.77 5.63 0.36
C ARG A 25 -1.64 5.36 -0.63
N ARG A 26 -0.41 5.80 -0.31
CA ARG A 26 0.78 5.56 -1.13
C ARG A 26 1.07 4.06 -1.26
N ARG A 27 1.04 3.31 -0.16
CA ARG A 27 1.17 1.84 -0.17
C ARG A 27 0.10 1.16 -1.03
N GLN A 28 -1.16 1.54 -0.87
CA GLN A 28 -2.27 0.97 -1.65
C GLN A 28 -2.14 1.26 -3.16
N ARG A 29 -1.68 2.46 -3.54
CA ARG A 29 -1.41 2.80 -4.96
C ARG A 29 -0.31 1.91 -5.53
N LEU A 30 0.84 1.85 -4.87
CA LEU A 30 1.99 1.06 -5.33
C LEU A 30 1.66 -0.43 -5.40
N MET A 31 0.99 -0.98 -4.38
CA MET A 31 0.56 -2.39 -4.35
C MET A 31 -0.38 -2.72 -5.52
N ARG A 32 -1.37 -1.87 -5.80
CA ARG A 32 -2.31 -2.08 -6.92
C ARG A 32 -1.61 -1.98 -8.27
N THR A 33 -0.69 -1.04 -8.42
CA THR A 33 0.11 -0.92 -9.65
C THR A 33 0.99 -2.15 -9.83
N LEU A 34 1.66 -2.62 -8.79
CA LEU A 34 2.49 -3.84 -8.84
C LEU A 34 1.67 -5.05 -9.30
N GLY A 35 0.46 -5.24 -8.77
CA GLY A 35 -0.38 -6.39 -9.10
C GLY A 35 -1.10 -6.32 -10.46
N ARG A 36 -1.18 -5.15 -11.10
CA ARG A 36 -1.96 -4.96 -12.34
C ARG A 36 -1.16 -4.45 -13.54
N ARG A 37 -0.17 -3.60 -13.28
CA ARG A 37 0.65 -2.88 -14.27
C ARG A 37 2.08 -2.67 -13.74
N PRO A 38 2.82 -3.75 -13.46
CA PRO A 38 4.18 -3.65 -12.92
C PRO A 38 5.14 -2.89 -13.86
N ASP A 39 4.85 -2.89 -15.17
CA ASP A 39 5.55 -2.10 -16.18
C ASP A 39 5.57 -0.60 -15.86
N LEU A 40 4.48 -0.05 -15.30
CA LEU A 40 4.42 1.36 -14.90
C LEU A 40 5.31 1.71 -13.72
N LEU A 41 5.68 0.72 -12.89
CA LEU A 41 6.65 0.93 -11.81
C LEU A 41 8.08 0.90 -12.36
N ALA A 42 8.38 0.04 -13.33
CA ALA A 42 9.69 -0.05 -13.95
C ALA A 42 10.08 1.24 -14.71
N ALA A 43 9.11 1.91 -15.33
CA ALA A 43 9.32 3.14 -16.09
C ALA A 43 9.40 4.42 -15.24
N ARG A 44 9.31 4.32 -13.91
CA ARG A 44 9.14 5.47 -13.02
C ARG A 44 10.29 5.62 -12.02
N SER A 45 10.72 6.86 -11.79
CA SER A 45 11.58 7.22 -10.66
C SER A 45 10.77 7.34 -9.36
N PHE A 46 11.32 6.78 -8.28
CA PHE A 46 10.72 6.80 -6.95
C PHE A 46 11.42 7.80 -6.03
N ASP A 47 10.69 8.40 -5.10
CA ASP A 47 11.29 9.19 -4.01
C ASP A 47 11.67 8.29 -2.81
N ALA A 48 12.16 8.89 -1.72
CA ALA A 48 12.56 8.14 -0.52
C ALA A 48 11.37 7.43 0.16
N SER A 49 10.20 8.06 0.18
CA SER A 49 8.98 7.53 0.77
C SER A 49 8.43 6.36 -0.04
N ASP A 50 8.42 6.47 -1.36
CA ASP A 50 8.08 5.37 -2.27
C ASP A 50 9.01 4.19 -2.07
N ARG A 51 10.33 4.42 -2.01
CA ARG A 51 11.32 3.37 -1.77
C ARG A 51 11.15 2.67 -0.42
N ALA A 52 10.73 3.38 0.62
CA ALA A 52 10.43 2.76 1.91
C ALA A 52 9.22 1.83 1.79
N VAL A 53 8.14 2.33 1.17
CA VAL A 53 6.91 1.56 0.97
C VAL A 53 7.13 0.33 0.07
N LEU A 54 7.93 0.44 -0.99
CA LEU A 54 8.26 -0.69 -1.87
C LEU A 54 9.07 -1.76 -1.15
N ARG A 55 9.97 -1.37 -0.23
CA ARG A 55 10.71 -2.32 0.62
C ARG A 55 9.76 -3.09 1.53
N GLU A 56 8.87 -2.39 2.22
CA GLU A 56 7.85 -3.03 3.07
C GLU A 56 6.96 -4.00 2.27
N LEU A 57 6.50 -3.59 1.09
CA LEU A 57 5.71 -4.46 0.21
C LEU A 57 6.46 -5.73 -0.19
N ARG A 58 7.74 -5.61 -0.55
CA ARG A 58 8.58 -6.76 -0.86
C ARG A 58 8.73 -7.68 0.34
N ASP A 59 9.00 -7.13 1.51
CA ASP A 59 9.22 -7.91 2.73
C ASP A 59 7.93 -8.64 3.16
N ASP A 60 6.76 -8.00 3.03
CA ASP A 60 5.45 -8.62 3.24
C ASP A 60 5.17 -9.76 2.26
N LEU A 61 5.48 -9.57 0.98
CA LEU A 61 5.32 -10.61 -0.05
C LEU A 61 6.25 -11.81 0.20
N LEU A 62 7.49 -11.55 0.60
CA LEU A 62 8.44 -12.61 0.96
C LEU A 62 7.92 -13.41 2.15
N ARG A 63 7.40 -12.74 3.19
CA ARG A 63 6.79 -13.42 4.34
C ARG A 63 5.66 -14.36 3.90
N LEU A 64 4.72 -13.85 3.10
CA LEU A 64 3.57 -14.64 2.60
C LEU A 64 3.97 -15.80 1.67
N SER A 65 5.16 -15.75 1.05
CA SER A 65 5.66 -16.83 0.19
C SER A 65 6.43 -17.92 0.93
N LEU A 66 6.78 -17.68 2.20
CA LEU A 66 7.54 -18.60 3.05
C LEU A 66 6.66 -19.40 4.01
N ASP A 67 5.38 -19.04 4.11
CA ASP A 67 4.33 -19.74 4.86
C ASP A 67 3.53 -20.69 3.94
#